data_AF-A0AAD4KNN2-F1
#
_entry.id   AF-A0AAD4KNN2-F1
#
_cell.length_a   1.000
_cell.length_b   1.000
_cell.length_c   1.000
_cell.angle_alpha   90.00
_cell.angle_beta   90.00
_cell.angle_gamma   90.00
#
_symmetry.space_group_name_H-M   'P 1'
#
loop_
_entity.id
_entity.type
_entity.pdbx_description
1 polymer ?
#
loop_
_entity_poly.entity_id
_entity_poly.type
_entity_poly.pdbx_seq_one_letter_code
_entity_poly.pdbx_strand_id
1 'polypeptide(L)'
;MIIDVQVVPNQIGASDVLSIKTIIQNILSIPMASTTKSDIIISIRQPHLDHIVCLKKNHEFRAYLLPSTVTRFWIYEPSPVSAIKYIAEVSNGKRPGEVVDGGFIRNSDFNQGKLADGKFAYEILTLEALESPITLLQLKANGWLAGAPQKYCYVKEAMALSLRGVKTTAISSHSSKIWPNDAAVRPDLESQTTTRDLRSFFPKATSNSQEAIDHSL
;
A
#
# COMPACT_ATOMS: atom_id res chain seq x y z
N MET A 1 -24.03 -59.02 45.26
CA MET A 1 -22.88 -59.36 44.38
C MET A 1 -22.53 -58.10 43.62
N ILE A 2 -21.64 -57.28 44.17
CA ILE A 2 -21.19 -56.02 43.58
C ILE A 2 -19.83 -56.29 42.95
N ILE A 3 -19.71 -56.02 41.66
CA ILE A 3 -18.47 -56.19 40.89
C ILE A 3 -17.75 -54.84 40.98
N ASP A 4 -16.64 -54.82 41.71
CA ASP A 4 -15.77 -53.66 41.80
C ASP A 4 -14.89 -53.61 40.55
N VAL A 5 -15.16 -52.68 39.64
CA VAL A 5 -14.35 -52.47 38.42
C VAL A 5 -13.27 -51.45 38.76
N GLN A 6 -12.07 -51.92 39.08
CA GLN A 6 -10.90 -51.04 39.21
C GLN A 6 -10.50 -50.51 37.82
N VAL A 7 -10.75 -49.23 37.59
CA VAL A 7 -10.15 -48.48 36.47
C VAL A 7 -8.69 -48.20 36.82
N VAL A 8 -7.77 -48.88 36.15
CA VAL A 8 -6.33 -48.65 36.29
C VAL A 8 -5.97 -47.35 35.58
N PRO A 9 -5.38 -46.34 36.26
CA PRO A 9 -4.93 -45.13 35.59
C PRO A 9 -3.80 -45.48 34.62
N ASN A 10 -3.94 -45.04 33.36
CA ASN A 10 -2.90 -45.19 32.35
C ASN A 10 -1.66 -44.39 32.79
N GLN A 11 -0.64 -45.08 33.30
CA GLN A 11 0.59 -44.48 33.79
C GLN A 11 1.48 -44.15 32.58
N ILE A 12 1.44 -42.89 32.13
CA ILE A 12 2.41 -42.37 31.16
C ILE A 12 3.77 -42.32 31.87
N GLY A 13 4.73 -43.10 31.40
CA GLY A 13 6.04 -43.24 32.04
C GLY A 13 6.84 -41.93 31.96
N ALA A 14 7.74 -41.71 32.92
CA ALA A 14 8.65 -40.55 32.89
C ALA A 14 9.50 -40.50 31.61
N SER A 15 9.79 -41.66 31.00
CA SER A 15 10.42 -41.80 29.68
C SER A 15 9.58 -41.21 28.55
N ASP A 16 8.25 -41.39 28.61
CA ASP A 16 7.32 -40.90 27.59
C ASP A 16 7.19 -39.38 27.68
N VAL A 17 7.14 -38.84 28.91
CA VAL A 17 7.12 -37.39 29.14
C VAL A 17 8.44 -36.74 28.69
N LEU A 18 9.58 -37.38 28.95
CA LEU A 18 10.87 -36.89 28.50
C LEU A 18 10.98 -36.92 26.97
N SER A 19 10.52 -38.01 26.35
CA SER A 19 10.48 -38.15 24.89
C SER A 19 9.58 -37.10 24.23
N ILE A 20 8.39 -36.85 24.79
CA ILE A 20 7.49 -35.79 24.32
C ILE A 20 8.12 -34.41 24.49
N LYS A 21 8.78 -34.13 25.63
CA LYS A 21 9.49 -32.86 25.83
C LYS A 21 10.63 -32.68 24.81
N THR A 22 11.38 -33.74 24.54
CA THR A 22 12.44 -33.73 23.53
C THR A 22 11.88 -33.56 22.12
N ILE A 23 10.74 -34.19 21.78
CA ILE A 23 10.06 -33.99 20.48
C ILE A 23 9.57 -32.56 20.35
N ILE A 24 8.94 -31.99 21.37
CA ILE A 24 8.48 -30.59 21.37
C ILE A 24 9.68 -29.64 21.25
N GLN A 25 10.76 -29.87 22.02
CA GLN A 25 11.98 -29.07 21.91
C GLN A 25 12.61 -29.19 20.53
N ASN A 26 12.65 -30.38 19.93
CA ASN A 26 13.20 -30.58 18.59
C ASN A 26 12.34 -29.90 17.52
N ILE A 27 11.00 -29.94 17.62
CA ILE A 27 10.10 -29.21 16.71
C ILE A 27 10.29 -27.70 16.85
N LEU A 28 10.42 -27.19 18.09
CA LEU A 28 10.70 -25.78 18.37
C LEU A 28 12.14 -25.36 17.98
N SER A 29 13.05 -26.32 17.80
CA SER A 29 14.46 -26.11 17.42
C SER A 29 14.72 -26.36 15.94
N ILE A 30 13.71 -26.76 15.16
CA ILE A 30 13.80 -26.71 13.69
C ILE A 30 13.98 -25.23 13.36
N PRO A 31 15.11 -24.81 12.76
CA PRO A 31 15.22 -23.46 12.26
C PRO A 31 14.15 -23.31 11.18
N MET A 32 13.03 -22.68 11.53
CA MET A 32 12.07 -22.18 10.56
C MET A 32 12.86 -21.27 9.65
N ALA A 33 13.12 -21.78 8.45
CA ALA A 33 13.98 -21.17 7.45
C ALA A 33 13.70 -19.66 7.41
N SER A 34 14.77 -18.88 7.54
CA SER A 34 14.77 -17.42 7.64
C SER A 34 13.56 -16.79 6.98
N THR A 35 12.68 -16.18 7.78
CA THR A 35 11.54 -15.43 7.27
C THR A 35 12.07 -14.31 6.40
N THR A 36 12.06 -14.53 5.08
CA THR A 36 12.43 -13.50 4.11
C THR A 36 11.58 -12.29 4.43
N LYS A 37 12.24 -11.17 4.72
CA LYS A 37 11.59 -9.92 5.07
C LYS A 37 10.90 -9.31 3.84
N SER A 38 9.83 -9.96 3.40
CA SER A 38 9.07 -9.66 2.18
C SER A 38 7.87 -8.77 2.41
N ASP A 39 7.33 -8.80 3.63
CA ASP A 39 6.11 -8.12 4.00
C ASP A 39 6.44 -6.92 4.88
N ILE A 40 5.98 -5.74 4.47
CA ILE A 40 6.09 -4.52 5.27
C ILE A 40 4.71 -3.93 5.55
N ILE A 41 4.59 -3.26 6.69
CA ILE A 41 3.47 -2.37 6.99
C ILE A 41 3.89 -0.95 6.63
N ILE A 42 3.09 -0.28 5.81
CA ILE A 42 3.40 1.04 5.28
C ILE A 42 2.18 1.96 5.39
N SER A 43 2.42 3.22 5.76
CA SER A 43 1.36 4.22 5.85
C SER A 43 1.14 4.90 4.50
N ILE A 44 -0.07 4.87 3.97
CA ILE A 44 -0.50 5.64 2.79
C ILE A 44 -1.67 6.53 3.22
N ARG A 45 -1.51 7.84 3.03
CA ARG A 45 -2.51 8.83 3.47
C ARG A 45 -3.47 9.17 2.33
N GLN A 46 -4.63 9.68 2.70
CA GLN A 46 -5.49 10.36 1.73
C GLN A 46 -4.82 11.63 1.17
N PRO A 47 -5.10 12.00 -0.10
CA PRO A 47 -5.98 11.34 -1.07
C PRO A 47 -5.32 10.21 -1.87
N HIS A 48 -4.04 9.90 -1.61
CA HIS A 48 -3.30 8.92 -2.41
C HIS A 48 -3.87 7.51 -2.32
N LEU A 49 -4.37 7.13 -1.14
CA LEU A 49 -4.99 5.82 -0.93
C LEU A 49 -6.27 5.68 -1.76
N ASP A 50 -7.15 6.70 -1.76
CA ASP A 50 -8.35 6.71 -2.61
C ASP A 50 -8.02 6.62 -4.10
N HIS A 51 -6.95 7.27 -4.55
CA HIS A 51 -6.52 7.15 -5.94
C HIS A 51 -6.05 5.74 -6.31
N ILE A 52 -5.42 5.02 -5.37
CA ILE A 52 -5.02 3.62 -5.56
C ILE A 52 -6.25 2.72 -5.60
N VAL A 53 -7.17 2.88 -4.63
CA VAL A 53 -8.40 2.08 -4.54
C VAL A 53 -9.31 2.30 -5.75
N CYS A 54 -9.41 3.54 -6.25
CA CYS A 54 -10.18 3.89 -7.45
C CYS A 54 -9.44 3.61 -8.77
N LEU A 55 -8.28 2.94 -8.73
CA LEU A 55 -7.47 2.58 -9.91
C LEU A 55 -7.01 3.77 -10.77
N LYS A 56 -6.96 4.97 -10.18
CA LYS A 56 -6.43 6.17 -10.84
C LYS A 56 -4.92 6.30 -10.67
N LYS A 57 -4.34 5.61 -9.70
CA LYS A 57 -2.91 5.59 -9.36
C LYS A 57 -2.44 4.14 -9.20
N ASN A 58 -1.49 3.73 -10.03
CA ASN A 58 -0.99 2.35 -10.05
C ASN A 58 0.41 2.17 -9.44
N HIS A 59 1.05 3.26 -8.99
CA HIS A 59 2.34 3.20 -8.31
C HIS A 59 2.27 3.90 -6.96
N GLU A 60 2.93 3.36 -5.95
CA GLU A 60 3.25 4.07 -4.71
C GLU A 60 4.64 4.68 -4.82
N PHE A 61 4.80 5.97 -4.46
CA PHE A 61 6.08 6.67 -4.59
C PHE A 61 6.74 6.87 -3.23
N ARG A 62 8.06 6.66 -3.15
CA ARG A 62 8.84 6.90 -1.93
C ARG A 62 10.15 7.61 -2.22
N ALA A 63 10.60 8.41 -1.26
CA ALA A 63 11.90 9.08 -1.30
C ALA A 63 13.08 8.11 -1.05
N TYR A 64 12.81 6.84 -0.74
CA TYR A 64 13.80 5.83 -0.39
C TYR A 64 13.53 4.51 -1.13
N LEU A 65 14.62 3.79 -1.39
CA LEU A 65 14.58 2.44 -1.96
C LEU A 65 14.26 1.44 -0.84
N LEU A 66 13.26 0.59 -1.08
CA LEU A 66 12.96 -0.58 -0.27
C LEU A 66 13.93 -1.71 -0.66
N PRO A 67 14.28 -2.59 0.29
CA PRO A 67 15.02 -3.80 -0.05
C PRO A 67 14.29 -4.61 -1.11
N SER A 68 15.04 -5.19 -2.06
CA SER A 68 14.49 -6.00 -3.16
C SER A 68 13.76 -7.27 -2.71
N THR A 69 13.89 -7.63 -1.43
CA THR A 69 13.12 -8.72 -0.82
C THR A 69 11.66 -8.35 -0.59
N VAL A 70 11.33 -7.05 -0.52
CA VAL A 70 9.98 -6.57 -0.22
C VAL A 70 9.09 -6.72 -1.44
N THR A 71 8.03 -7.52 -1.30
CA THR A 71 7.06 -7.82 -2.36
C THR A 71 5.62 -7.58 -1.93
N ARG A 72 5.35 -7.34 -0.64
CA ARG A 72 3.99 -7.12 -0.13
C ARG A 72 3.90 -5.95 0.85
N PHE A 73 2.92 -5.09 0.62
CA PHE A 73 2.55 -3.99 1.51
C PHE A 73 1.25 -4.32 2.25
N TRP A 74 1.31 -4.26 3.57
CA TRP A 74 0.16 -4.15 4.46
C TRP A 74 -0.11 -2.65 4.68
N ILE A 75 -1.14 -2.13 4.02
CA ILE A 75 -1.36 -0.69 3.91
C ILE A 75 -2.17 -0.19 5.11
N TYR A 76 -1.51 0.61 5.94
CA TYR A 76 -2.10 1.34 7.05
C TYR A 76 -2.63 2.69 6.57
N GLU A 77 -3.93 2.93 6.78
CA GLU A 77 -4.55 4.24 6.64
C GLU A 77 -4.40 5.01 7.95
N PRO A 78 -3.76 6.20 7.95
CA PRO A 78 -3.64 7.05 9.13
C PRO A 78 -4.98 7.57 9.67
N SER A 79 -4.91 8.45 10.68
CA SER A 79 -6.09 9.15 11.22
C SER A 79 -6.92 9.78 10.09
N PRO A 80 -8.26 9.68 10.13
CA PRO A 80 -9.09 9.22 11.26
C PRO A 80 -9.26 7.70 11.36
N VAL A 81 -8.93 6.93 10.32
CA VAL A 81 -9.26 5.49 10.27
C VAL A 81 -8.34 4.66 11.15
N SER A 82 -7.04 4.97 11.13
CA SER A 82 -6.02 4.35 11.99
C SER A 82 -6.03 2.82 11.99
N ALA A 83 -6.06 2.21 10.79
CA ALA A 83 -6.14 0.77 10.62
C ALA A 83 -5.40 0.29 9.36
N ILE A 84 -4.96 -0.96 9.38
CA ILE A 84 -4.59 -1.67 8.15
C ILE A 84 -5.88 -2.10 7.47
N LYS A 85 -6.02 -1.76 6.19
CA LYS A 85 -7.23 -2.03 5.39
C LYS A 85 -6.97 -2.81 4.13
N TYR A 86 -5.77 -2.70 3.58
CA TYR A 86 -5.47 -3.28 2.28
C TYR A 86 -4.16 -4.05 2.31
N ILE A 87 -4.09 -5.05 1.45
CA ILE A 87 -2.88 -5.78 1.13
C ILE A 87 -2.60 -5.56 -0.36
N ALA A 88 -1.36 -5.19 -0.67
CA ALA A 88 -0.93 -5.03 -2.06
C ALA A 88 0.33 -5.85 -2.31
N GLU A 89 0.33 -6.63 -3.40
CA GLU A 89 1.59 -7.12 -3.97
C GLU A 89 2.20 -6.06 -4.85
N VAL A 90 3.52 -5.91 -4.78
CA VAL A 90 4.23 -4.80 -5.42
C VAL A 90 5.46 -5.24 -6.21
N SER A 91 5.84 -4.44 -7.21
CA SER A 91 7.11 -4.59 -7.91
C SER A 91 8.30 -4.17 -7.05
N ASN A 92 9.51 -4.48 -7.54
CA ASN A 92 10.72 -3.78 -7.11
C ASN A 92 10.63 -2.27 -7.44
N GLY A 93 11.44 -1.47 -6.73
CA GLY A 93 11.48 -0.02 -6.92
C GLY A 93 12.05 0.39 -8.28
N LYS A 94 11.26 1.16 -9.03
CA LYS A 94 11.61 1.78 -10.32
C LYS A 94 12.09 3.21 -10.13
N ARG A 95 12.91 3.72 -11.04
CA ARG A 95 13.46 5.08 -11.10
C ARG A 95 12.73 5.96 -12.12
N PRO A 96 12.87 7.30 -12.06
CA PRO A 96 12.35 8.18 -13.10
C PRO A 96 12.78 7.73 -14.50
N GLY A 97 11.81 7.60 -15.41
CA GLY A 97 12.01 7.11 -16.78
C GLY A 97 11.68 5.63 -16.98
N GLU A 98 11.53 4.85 -15.90
CA GLU A 98 11.24 3.41 -15.96
C GLU A 98 9.75 3.08 -15.77
N VAL A 99 8.91 4.06 -15.43
CA VAL A 99 7.46 3.86 -15.26
C VAL A 99 6.76 4.13 -16.57
N VAL A 100 5.81 3.28 -16.97
CA VAL A 100 4.95 3.61 -18.11
C VAL A 100 3.82 4.52 -17.62
N ASP A 101 3.62 5.66 -18.28
CA ASP A 101 2.69 6.68 -17.81
C ASP A 101 1.25 6.15 -17.73
N GLY A 102 0.74 5.60 -18.84
CA GLY A 102 -0.57 4.95 -18.90
C GLY A 102 -1.76 5.87 -18.51
N GLY A 103 -1.55 7.18 -18.43
CA GLY A 103 -2.54 8.13 -17.91
C GLY A 103 -2.77 8.07 -16.40
N PHE A 104 -1.96 7.32 -15.65
CA PHE A 104 -2.12 7.20 -14.20
C PHE A 104 -1.56 8.43 -13.47
N ILE A 105 -2.19 8.76 -12.35
CA ILE A 105 -1.86 9.95 -11.55
C ILE A 105 -0.38 9.92 -11.12
N ARG A 106 0.32 11.00 -11.44
CA ARG A 106 1.73 11.31 -11.10
C ARG A 106 2.80 10.45 -11.80
N ASN A 107 2.46 9.54 -12.73
CA ASN A 107 3.50 8.76 -13.43
C ASN A 107 4.37 9.65 -14.33
N SER A 108 3.76 10.51 -15.14
CA SER A 108 4.48 11.48 -15.99
C SER A 108 5.36 12.42 -15.15
N ASP A 109 4.83 12.95 -14.04
CA ASP A 109 5.59 13.81 -13.12
C ASP A 109 6.77 13.06 -12.47
N PHE A 110 6.57 11.79 -12.08
CA PHE A 110 7.63 10.95 -11.56
C PHE A 110 8.76 10.75 -12.57
N ASN A 111 8.40 10.40 -13.81
CA ASN A 111 9.38 10.18 -14.87
C ASN A 111 10.17 11.43 -15.23
N GLN A 112 9.54 12.60 -15.13
CA GLN A 112 10.20 13.89 -15.34
C GLN A 112 10.99 14.35 -14.10
N GLY A 113 11.04 13.56 -13.02
CA GLY A 113 11.76 13.89 -11.80
C GLY A 113 11.13 15.04 -10.99
N LYS A 114 9.84 15.34 -11.21
CA LYS A 114 9.13 16.48 -10.57
C LYS A 114 8.60 16.17 -9.17
N LEU A 115 8.65 14.91 -8.73
CA LEU A 115 8.16 14.52 -7.42
C LEU A 115 9.24 14.72 -6.35
N ALA A 116 9.10 15.75 -5.51
CA ALA A 116 10.03 16.02 -4.42
C ALA A 116 10.15 14.85 -3.42
N ASP A 117 9.07 14.11 -3.20
CA ASP A 117 8.95 12.99 -2.26
C ASP A 117 8.97 11.60 -2.93
N GLY A 118 9.16 11.54 -4.25
CA GLY A 118 9.07 10.32 -5.04
C GLY A 118 10.33 10.07 -5.86
N LYS A 119 11.32 9.39 -5.28
CA LYS A 119 12.55 8.97 -5.98
C LYS A 119 12.47 7.55 -6.53
N PHE A 120 11.59 6.74 -5.96
CA PHE A 120 11.33 5.36 -6.34
C PHE A 120 9.84 5.11 -6.46
N ALA A 121 9.43 4.33 -7.46
CA ALA A 121 8.05 3.95 -7.71
C ALA A 121 7.88 2.43 -7.56
N TYR A 122 6.85 2.01 -6.82
CA TYR A 122 6.50 0.60 -6.62
C TYR A 122 5.15 0.37 -7.27
N GLU A 123 5.13 -0.42 -8.34
CA GLU A 123 3.88 -0.78 -9.03
C GLU A 123 3.02 -1.62 -8.11
N ILE A 124 1.74 -1.27 -7.98
CA ILE A 124 0.73 -2.04 -7.26
C ILE A 124 0.24 -3.12 -8.23
N LEU A 125 0.68 -4.37 -8.08
CA LEU A 125 0.36 -5.47 -8.99
C LEU A 125 -1.03 -6.03 -8.70
N THR A 126 -1.33 -6.23 -7.43
CA THR A 126 -2.64 -6.64 -6.91
C THR A 126 -3.02 -5.76 -5.74
N LEU A 127 -4.32 -5.58 -5.52
CA LEU A 127 -4.84 -4.88 -4.37
C LEU A 127 -6.06 -5.60 -3.82
N GLU A 128 -6.01 -5.93 -2.54
CA GLU A 128 -7.09 -6.61 -1.83
C GLU A 128 -7.50 -5.80 -0.60
N ALA A 129 -8.80 -5.72 -0.33
CA ALA A 129 -9.33 -5.21 0.93
C ALA A 129 -9.42 -6.33 1.96
N LEU A 130 -9.01 -6.05 3.19
CA LEU A 130 -9.34 -6.89 4.33
C LEU A 130 -10.85 -6.81 4.58
N GLU A 131 -11.51 -7.96 4.74
CA GLU A 131 -12.94 -7.99 5.15
C GLU A 131 -13.15 -7.31 6.51
N SER A 132 -12.14 -7.37 7.38
CA SER A 132 -12.13 -6.73 8.69
C SER A 132 -10.82 -5.94 8.88
N PRO A 133 -10.87 -4.60 8.92
CA PRO A 133 -9.69 -3.78 9.18
C PRO A 133 -9.01 -4.11 10.51
N ILE A 134 -7.69 -4.05 10.54
CA ILE A 134 -6.90 -4.27 11.75
C ILE A 134 -6.53 -2.92 12.34
N THR A 135 -7.23 -2.54 13.40
CA THR A 135 -7.09 -1.23 14.05
C THR A 135 -5.74 -1.06 14.74
N LEU A 136 -5.27 0.17 14.89
CA LEU A 136 -4.05 0.46 15.65
C LEU A 136 -4.12 -0.07 17.09
N LEU A 137 -5.31 -0.09 17.71
CA LEU A 137 -5.53 -0.69 19.03
C LEU A 137 -5.21 -2.19 19.02
N GLN A 138 -5.72 -2.94 18.04
CA GLN A 138 -5.41 -4.37 17.89
C GLN A 138 -3.93 -4.59 17.57
N LEU A 139 -3.33 -3.76 16.70
CA LEU A 139 -1.90 -3.86 16.36
C LEU A 139 -1.01 -3.66 17.59
N LYS A 140 -1.39 -2.74 18.49
CA LYS A 140 -0.70 -2.50 19.77
C LYS A 140 -0.94 -3.63 20.75
N ALA A 141 -2.18 -4.07 20.92
CA ALA A 141 -2.56 -5.13 21.87
C ALA A 141 -1.85 -6.45 21.55
N ASN A 142 -1.66 -6.78 20.27
CA ASN A 142 -0.92 -7.96 19.84
C ASN A 142 0.61 -7.75 19.81
N GLY A 143 1.11 -6.59 20.22
CA GLY A 143 2.53 -6.26 20.20
C GLY A 143 3.13 -6.17 18.79
N TRP A 144 2.31 -6.05 17.75
CA TRP A 144 2.78 -5.98 16.36
C TRP A 144 3.33 -4.58 16.01
N LEU A 145 2.70 -3.52 16.52
CA LEU A 145 3.17 -2.14 16.37
C LEU A 145 3.19 -1.39 17.70
N ALA A 146 4.16 -0.48 17.86
CA ALA A 146 4.15 0.51 18.95
C ALA A 146 3.32 1.77 18.60
N GLY A 147 3.11 2.03 17.31
CA GLY A 147 2.43 3.21 16.79
C GLY A 147 2.27 3.14 15.28
N ALA A 148 1.69 4.18 14.68
CA ALA A 148 1.55 4.27 13.23
C ALA A 148 2.95 4.24 12.54
N PRO A 149 3.13 3.49 11.44
CA PRO A 149 4.39 3.47 10.71
C PRO A 149 4.73 4.87 10.16
N GLN A 150 5.93 5.38 10.46
CA GLN A 150 6.42 6.66 9.91
C GLN A 150 7.11 6.49 8.55
N LYS A 151 7.87 5.39 8.41
CA LYS A 151 8.53 5.00 7.17
C LYS A 151 7.84 3.74 6.63
N TYR A 152 8.29 2.60 7.11
CA TYR A 152 7.65 1.29 7.08
C TYR A 152 8.21 0.48 8.25
N CYS A 153 7.56 -0.61 8.60
CA CYS A 153 8.12 -1.64 9.48
C CYS A 153 7.90 -3.00 8.85
N TYR A 154 8.77 -3.96 9.14
CA TYR A 154 8.53 -5.33 8.69
C TYR A 154 7.37 -5.94 9.46
N VAL A 155 6.56 -6.72 8.76
CA VAL A 155 5.57 -7.59 9.40
C VAL A 155 6.33 -8.57 10.29
N LYS A 156 5.95 -8.63 11.57
CA LYS A 156 6.54 -9.58 12.51
C LYS A 156 6.06 -10.98 12.18
N GLU A 157 6.91 -11.98 12.44
CA GLU A 157 6.55 -13.39 12.24
C GLU A 157 5.26 -13.77 12.97
N ALA A 158 5.09 -13.32 14.21
CA ALA A 158 3.85 -13.53 14.97
C ALA A 158 2.61 -12.97 14.25
N MET A 159 2.73 -11.79 13.61
CA MET A 159 1.63 -11.22 12.83
C MET A 159 1.36 -12.04 11.57
N ALA A 160 2.40 -12.43 10.85
CA ALA A 160 2.28 -13.26 9.64
C ALA A 160 1.62 -14.63 9.95
N LEU A 161 1.97 -15.23 11.10
CA LEU A 161 1.34 -16.47 11.57
C LEU A 161 -0.12 -16.27 11.95
N SER A 162 -0.43 -15.24 12.74
CA SER A 162 -1.81 -14.93 13.17
C SER A 162 -2.75 -14.55 12.03
N LEU A 163 -2.23 -13.93 10.97
CA LEU A 163 -3.03 -13.47 9.82
C LEU A 163 -2.97 -14.43 8.63
N ARG A 164 -2.43 -15.64 8.82
CA ARG A 164 -2.45 -16.68 7.80
C ARG A 164 -3.90 -17.02 7.43
N GLY A 165 -4.25 -16.85 6.16
CA GLY A 165 -5.61 -17.11 5.68
C GLY A 165 -6.62 -16.03 6.12
N VAL A 166 -6.16 -14.82 6.46
CA VAL A 166 -7.06 -13.68 6.63
C VAL A 166 -7.91 -13.51 5.37
N LYS A 167 -9.21 -13.26 5.56
CA LYS A 167 -10.12 -13.10 4.44
C LYS A 167 -9.95 -11.73 3.79
N THR A 168 -9.92 -11.74 2.48
CA THR A 168 -9.77 -10.55 1.65
C THR A 168 -10.73 -10.58 0.46
N THR A 169 -11.02 -9.39 -0.05
CA THR A 169 -11.76 -9.20 -1.30
C THR A 169 -10.85 -8.49 -2.29
N ALA A 170 -10.67 -9.09 -3.47
CA ALA A 170 -9.90 -8.46 -4.53
C ALA A 170 -10.58 -7.16 -4.99
N ILE A 171 -9.83 -6.05 -5.00
CA ILE A 171 -10.25 -4.76 -5.56
C ILE A 171 -9.79 -4.67 -7.02
N SER A 172 -8.55 -5.10 -7.30
CA SER A 172 -8.00 -5.10 -8.66
C SER A 172 -6.79 -6.02 -8.85
N SER A 173 -6.57 -6.37 -10.11
CA SER A 173 -5.28 -6.84 -10.64
C SER A 173 -4.81 -5.86 -11.71
N HIS A 174 -3.86 -4.97 -11.38
CA HIS A 174 -3.24 -4.11 -12.38
C HIS A 174 -2.27 -4.91 -13.28
N SER A 175 -2.03 -6.19 -12.97
CA SER A 175 -1.19 -7.10 -13.74
C SER A 175 -1.84 -7.69 -15.00
N SER A 176 -3.13 -7.41 -15.24
CA SER A 176 -3.68 -7.65 -16.57
C SER A 176 -2.94 -6.73 -17.54
N LYS A 177 -2.16 -7.30 -18.45
CA LYS A 177 -1.43 -6.58 -19.50
C LYS A 177 -2.40 -5.66 -20.27
N ILE A 178 -2.56 -4.42 -19.83
CA ILE A 178 -3.19 -3.36 -20.62
C ILE A 178 -2.08 -2.77 -21.48
N TRP A 179 -1.53 -3.58 -22.38
CA TRP A 179 -0.83 -3.07 -23.55
C TRP A 179 -1.41 -3.78 -24.74
N PRO A 180 -2.07 -3.07 -25.67
CA PRO A 180 -2.16 -3.55 -27.03
C PRO A 180 -0.71 -3.79 -27.49
N ASN A 181 -0.42 -5.02 -27.91
CA ASN A 181 0.60 -5.20 -28.92
C ASN A 181 0.13 -4.36 -30.11
N ASP A 182 0.82 -3.25 -30.40
CA ASP A 182 0.84 -2.48 -31.65
C ASP A 182 1.46 -1.11 -31.31
N ALA A 183 2.68 -0.72 -31.72
CA ALA A 183 3.35 -0.97 -32.98
C ALA A 183 2.42 -0.86 -34.20
N ALA A 184 1.42 0.02 -34.16
CA ALA A 184 0.69 0.42 -35.35
C ALA A 184 0.21 1.88 -35.26
N VAL A 185 0.77 2.68 -36.17
CA VAL A 185 0.26 3.95 -36.70
C VAL A 185 0.28 5.18 -35.78
N ARG A 186 1.39 5.92 -35.87
CA ARG A 186 1.33 7.38 -35.87
C ARG A 186 0.70 7.81 -37.21
N PRO A 187 -0.39 8.59 -37.26
CA PRO A 187 -0.55 9.52 -38.35
C PRO A 187 0.37 10.70 -38.05
N ASP A 188 1.31 10.94 -38.97
CA ASP A 188 1.95 12.25 -39.12
C ASP A 188 0.90 13.35 -39.03
N LEU A 189 1.16 14.34 -38.18
CA LEU A 189 0.67 15.69 -38.44
C LEU A 189 1.80 16.65 -38.04
N GLU A 190 2.80 16.73 -38.92
CA GLU A 190 3.68 17.88 -38.98
C GLU A 190 2.86 19.15 -39.33
N SER A 191 3.09 20.17 -38.50
CA SER A 191 3.14 21.60 -38.86
C SER A 191 1.98 22.20 -39.66
N GLN A 192 1.11 22.96 -38.97
CA GLN A 192 0.71 24.30 -39.45
C GLN A 192 0.69 25.31 -38.30
N THR A 193 1.67 26.20 -38.35
CA THR A 193 1.75 27.49 -37.69
C THR A 193 0.48 28.30 -37.97
N THR A 194 -0.22 28.79 -36.94
CA THR A 194 -0.98 30.06 -37.01
C THR A 194 -1.20 30.59 -35.59
N THR A 195 -0.50 31.67 -35.28
CA THR A 195 -0.77 32.57 -34.17
C THR A 195 -2.23 33.04 -34.19
N ARG A 196 -2.98 32.80 -33.12
CA ARG A 196 -4.18 33.60 -32.80
C ARG A 196 -4.16 34.06 -31.35
N ASP A 197 -4.41 35.36 -31.27
CA ASP A 197 -4.28 36.31 -30.20
C ASP A 197 -5.17 36.00 -28.98
N LEU A 198 -4.60 35.98 -27.78
CA LEU A 198 -5.25 35.67 -26.50
C LEU A 198 -5.89 36.91 -25.85
N ARG A 199 -6.47 37.83 -26.63
CA ARG A 199 -7.00 39.12 -26.12
C ARG A 199 -8.49 39.36 -26.33
N SER A 200 -9.34 38.34 -26.44
CA SER A 200 -10.79 38.53 -26.64
C SER A 200 -11.73 37.95 -25.59
N PHE A 201 -11.27 37.60 -24.38
CA PHE A 201 -12.13 37.02 -23.33
C PHE A 201 -12.37 37.88 -22.08
N PHE A 202 -12.04 39.18 -22.10
CA PHE A 202 -12.42 40.10 -21.02
C PHE A 202 -13.33 41.23 -21.56
N PRO A 203 -14.59 41.36 -21.08
CA PRO A 203 -15.39 42.54 -21.37
C PRO A 203 -14.81 43.76 -20.61
N LYS A 204 -14.50 44.83 -21.35
CA LYS A 204 -14.31 46.19 -20.81
C LYS A 204 -15.67 46.76 -20.46
N ALA A 205 -15.86 47.17 -19.21
CA ALA A 205 -16.92 48.10 -18.83
C ALA A 205 -16.30 49.49 -18.60
N THR A 206 -16.93 50.47 -19.22
CA THR A 206 -16.52 51.85 -19.47
C THR A 206 -16.76 52.74 -18.26
N SER A 207 -15.90 53.75 -18.11
CA SER A 207 -16.05 54.90 -17.21
C SER A 207 -17.13 55.89 -17.67
N ASN A 208 -17.79 56.55 -16.71
CA ASN A 208 -18.26 57.94 -16.73
C ASN A 208 -18.98 58.20 -15.38
N SER A 209 -18.98 59.36 -14.70
CA SER A 209 -18.19 60.61 -14.67
C SER A 209 -18.91 61.53 -13.66
N GLN A 210 -18.18 62.48 -13.06
CA GLN A 210 -18.64 63.73 -12.39
C GLN A 210 -19.30 63.61 -10.98
N GLU A 211 -18.65 64.15 -9.94
CA GLU A 211 -18.83 65.51 -9.31
C GLU A 211 -20.01 65.52 -8.32
N ALA A 212 -20.03 66.19 -7.16
CA ALA A 212 -19.12 66.98 -6.34
C ALA A 212 -19.88 67.18 -4.99
N ILE A 213 -19.33 68.03 -4.09
CA ILE A 213 -19.98 68.67 -2.90
C ILE A 213 -19.91 67.80 -1.62
N ASP A 214 -19.58 68.25 -0.41
CA ASP A 214 -18.99 69.47 0.18
C ASP A 214 -18.93 69.25 1.73
N HIS A 215 -18.03 69.97 2.39
CA HIS A 215 -17.97 70.40 3.80
C HIS A 215 -18.13 69.45 5.03
N SER A 216 -17.08 69.49 5.85
CA SER A 216 -17.04 69.79 7.30
C SER A 216 -17.69 68.85 8.33
N LEU A 217 -16.86 68.14 9.11
CA LEU A 217 -16.50 68.42 10.52
C LEU A 217 -15.70 67.24 11.11
#